data_AF-A0A1W9LEP6-F1
#
_entry.id   AF-A0A1W9LEP6-F1
#
_cell.length_a   1.000
_cell.length_b   1.000
_cell.length_c   1.000
_cell.angle_alpha   90.00
_cell.angle_beta   90.00
_cell.angle_gamma   90.00
#
_symmetry.space_group_name_H-M   'P 1'
#
loop_
_entity.id
_entity.type
_entity.pdbx_description
1 polymer ?
#
loop_
_entity_poly.entity_id
_entity_poly.type
_entity_poly.pdbx_seq_one_letter_code
_entity_poly.pdbx_strand_id
1 'polypeptide(L)' 'MKLGWFKNESYPEIGETNSSGTGGYFKQLKERLSNTRKTLSGGLEKLFSGKNCIDDNLLEELEELLITSDIGVQTAT' A
#
# COMPACT_ATOMS: atom_id res chain seq x y z
N MET A 1 59.48 3.27 19.92
CA MET A 1 58.24 2.49 19.79
C MET A 1 57.06 3.40 20.08
N LYS A 2 56.22 3.69 19.07
CA LYS A 2 54.91 4.34 19.19
C LYS A 2 53.94 3.43 18.43
N LEU A 3 52.99 2.82 19.13
CA LEU A 3 52.03 1.88 18.57
C LEU A 3 50.97 2.67 17.77
N GLY A 4 50.90 2.41 16.46
CA GLY A 4 50.03 3.09 15.50
C GLY A 4 48.62 2.53 15.44
N TRP A 5 47.87 2.60 16.55
CA TRP A 5 46.47 2.15 16.62
C TRP A 5 45.45 3.29 16.55
N PHE A 6 45.88 4.54 16.43
CA PHE A 6 44.98 5.66 16.15
C PHE A 6 44.98 5.99 14.65
N LYS A 7 44.11 5.34 13.87
CA LYS A 7 43.50 5.97 12.69
C LYS A 7 42.32 5.17 12.13
N ASN A 8 41.20 5.88 12.04
CA ASN A 8 39.98 5.61 11.28
C ASN A 8 39.12 4.40 11.67
N GLU A 9 38.30 4.60 12.70
CA GLU A 9 36.96 4.01 12.73
C GLU A 9 36.05 4.89 11.86
N SER A 10 36.08 4.67 10.54
CA SER A 10 35.05 5.22 9.66
C SER A 10 33.79 4.41 9.92
N TYR A 11 32.85 4.97 10.69
CA TYR A 11 31.49 4.46 10.76
C TYR A 11 31.00 4.24 9.32
N PRO A 12 30.47 3.07 8.96
CA PRO A 12 29.91 2.89 7.64
C PRO A 12 28.83 3.96 7.49
N GLU A 13 28.98 4.86 6.49
CA GLU A 13 27.84 5.64 6.05
C GLU A 13 26.74 4.65 5.72
N ILE A 14 25.54 4.92 6.25
CA ILE A 14 24.31 4.15 6.00
C ILE A 14 24.01 4.19 4.51
N GLY A 15 24.73 3.35 3.77
CA GLY A 15 24.56 3.10 2.36
C GLY A 15 23.13 2.67 2.15
N GLU A 16 22.52 3.32 1.17
CA GLU A 16 21.16 3.11 0.69
C GLU A 16 20.74 1.65 0.84
N THR A 17 19.62 1.45 1.52
CA THR A 17 19.00 0.14 1.66
C THR A 17 18.57 -0.34 0.27
N ASN A 18 19.49 -0.98 -0.45
CA ASN A 18 19.18 -1.84 -1.56
C ASN A 18 18.36 -3.00 -0.97
N SER A 19 17.04 -2.78 -0.94
CA SER A 19 15.98 -3.68 -0.48
C SER A 19 15.87 -4.92 -1.39
N SER A 20 16.95 -5.69 -1.39
CA SER A 20 17.04 -7.00 -2.02
C SER A 20 16.28 -8.00 -1.14
N GLY A 21 15.00 -8.20 -1.43
CA GLY A 21 14.21 -9.30 -0.91
C GLY A 21 12.70 -9.09 -0.97
N THR A 22 12.21 -7.88 -0.67
CA THR A 22 10.77 -7.61 -0.55
C THR A 22 10.28 -6.48 -1.46
N GLY A 23 11.16 -5.52 -1.80
CA GLY A 23 10.82 -4.37 -2.65
C GLY A 23 10.46 -4.76 -4.08
N GLY A 24 11.17 -5.73 -4.67
CA GLY A 24 10.94 -6.17 -6.06
C GLY A 24 9.61 -6.90 -6.25
N TYR A 25 9.32 -7.90 -5.39
CA TYR A 25 8.08 -8.69 -5.47
C TYR A 25 6.84 -7.85 -5.15
N PHE A 26 6.90 -7.02 -4.10
CA PHE A 26 5.79 -6.14 -3.76
C PHE A 26 5.56 -5.07 -4.84
N LYS A 27 6.64 -4.50 -5.41
CA LYS A 27 6.53 -3.57 -6.55
C LYS A 27 5.86 -4.23 -7.75
N GLN A 28 6.27 -5.44 -8.12
CA GLN A 28 5.66 -6.19 -9.21
C GLN A 28 4.19 -6.52 -8.93
N LEU A 29 3.85 -6.93 -7.70
CA LEU A 29 2.46 -7.17 -7.32
C LEU A 29 1.61 -5.89 -7.42
N LYS A 30 2.13 -4.75 -6.95
CA LYS A 30 1.47 -3.44 -7.02
C LYS A 30 1.24 -2.97 -8.46
N GLU A 31 2.22 -3.18 -9.33
CA GLU A 31 2.10 -2.88 -10.77
C GLU A 31 1.05 -3.76 -11.43
N ARG A 32 1.04 -5.07 -11.14
CA ARG A 32 0.06 -6.02 -11.68
C ARG A 32 -1.36 -5.75 -11.20
N LEU A 33 -1.54 -5.29 -9.97
CA LEU A 33 -2.84 -4.90 -9.40
C LEU A 33 -3.24 -3.46 -9.72
N SER A 34 -2.47 -2.73 -10.53
CA SER A 34 -2.72 -1.29 -10.75
C SER A 34 -4.10 -0.98 -11.32
N ASN A 35 -4.63 -1.83 -12.21
CA ASN A 35 -5.96 -1.64 -12.78
C ASN A 35 -7.06 -1.87 -11.75
N THR A 36 -7.01 -3.00 -11.02
CA THR A 36 -7.96 -3.30 -9.93
C THR A 36 -7.94 -2.22 -8.87
N ARG A 37 -6.75 -1.76 -8.47
CA ARG A 37 -6.58 -0.66 -7.52
C ARG A 37 -7.24 0.62 -8.02
N LYS A 38 -7.03 1.00 -9.29
CA LYS A 38 -7.60 2.22 -9.87
C LYS A 38 -9.12 2.16 -9.94
N THR A 39 -9.69 1.03 -10.36
CA THR A 39 -11.15 0.85 -10.44
C THR A 39 -11.78 0.93 -9.04
N LEU A 40 -11.23 0.19 -8.07
CA LEU A 40 -11.72 0.21 -6.70
C LEU A 40 -11.57 1.61 -6.07
N SER A 41 -10.40 2.24 -6.21
CA SER A 41 -10.17 3.57 -5.64
C SER A 41 -11.06 4.64 -6.27
N GLY A 42 -11.29 4.57 -7.59
CA GLY A 42 -12.21 5.49 -8.27
C GLY A 42 -13.66 5.31 -7.83
N GLY A 43 -14.09 4.06 -7.60
CA GLY A 43 -15.41 3.76 -7.02
C GLY A 43 -15.56 4.34 -5.61
N LEU A 44 -14.55 4.16 -4.75
CA LEU A 44 -14.53 4.72 -3.40
C LEU A 44 -14.51 6.25 -3.41
N GLU A 45 -13.68 6.88 -4.26
CA GLU A 45 -13.65 8.33 -4.41
C GLU A 45 -15.01 8.90 -4.81
N LYS A 46 -15.72 8.22 -5.72
CA LYS A 46 -17.08 8.59 -6.12
C LYS A 46 -18.07 8.41 -4.98
N LEU A 47 -18.00 7.28 -4.27
CA LEU A 47 -18.89 6.94 -3.15
C LEU A 47 -18.78 7.95 -1.99
N PHE A 48 -17.56 8.36 -1.65
CA PHE A 48 -17.32 9.35 -0.60
C PHE A 48 -17.42 10.80 -1.08
N SER A 49 -17.61 11.05 -2.38
CA SER A 49 -17.78 12.41 -2.91
C SER A 49 -19.13 12.98 -2.48
N GLY A 50 -19.11 13.86 -1.48
CA GLY A 50 -20.30 14.57 -1.00
C GLY A 50 -20.99 13.94 0.20
N LYS A 51 -20.53 12.77 0.70
CA LYS A 51 -21.02 12.18 1.95
C LYS A 51 -20.07 12.53 3.11
N ASN A 52 -20.52 13.39 4.02
CA ASN A 52 -19.73 13.83 5.19
C ASN A 52 -19.99 12.98 6.45
N CYS A 53 -20.93 12.04 6.38
CA CYS A 53 -21.30 11.14 7.47
C CYS A 53 -21.32 9.70 6.95
N ILE A 54 -20.85 8.76 7.77
CA ILE A 54 -20.98 7.32 7.50
C ILE A 54 -22.33 6.89 8.05
N ASP A 55 -23.30 6.66 7.16
CA ASP A 55 -24.66 6.22 7.47
C ASP A 55 -24.95 4.86 6.82
N ASP A 56 -26.08 4.25 7.16
CA ASP A 56 -26.46 2.92 6.68
C ASP A 56 -26.57 2.89 5.14
N ASN A 57 -27.09 3.97 4.52
CA ASN A 57 -27.20 4.07 3.06
C ASN A 57 -25.82 4.06 2.38
N LEU A 58 -24.82 4.74 2.96
CA LEU A 58 -23.44 4.70 2.46
C LEU A 58 -22.84 3.29 2.56
N LEU A 59 -23.14 2.56 3.64
CA LEU A 59 -22.65 1.20 3.83
C LEU A 59 -23.29 0.23 2.83
N GLU A 60 -24.58 0.37 2.53
CA GLU A 60 -25.25 -0.41 1.47
C GLU A 60 -24.63 -0.16 0.08
N GLU A 61 -24.36 1.10 -0.27
CA GLU A 61 -23.67 1.45 -1.53
C GLU A 61 -22.22 0.95 -1.56
N LEU A 62 -21.53 0.92 -0.42
CA LEU A 62 -20.19 0.32 -0.30
C LEU A 62 -20.24 -1.19 -0.51
N GLU A 63 -21.21 -1.88 0.08
CA GLU A 63 -21.40 -3.32 -0.08
C GLU A 63 -21.63 -3.68 -1.55
N GLU A 64 -22.52 -2.96 -2.24
CA GLU A 64 -22.76 -3.15 -3.67
C GLU A 64 -21.47 -2.96 -4.50
N LEU A 65 -20.69 -1.93 -4.19
CA LEU A 65 -19.40 -1.67 -4.85
C LEU A 65 -18.41 -2.82 -4.63
N LEU A 66 -18.34 -3.39 -3.42
CA LEU A 66 -17.43 -4.48 -3.10
C LEU A 66 -17.88 -5.79 -3.76
N ILE A 67 -19.18 -6.10 -3.75
CA ILE A 67 -19.75 -7.30 -4.40
C ILE A 67 -19.45 -7.28 -5.91
N THR A 68 -19.64 -6.13 -6.57
CA THR A 68 -19.38 -5.97 -8.00
C THR A 68 -17.90 -5.94 -8.37
N SER A 69 -17.00 -5.77 -7.39
CA SER A 69 -15.55 -5.77 -7.57
C SER A 69 -14.91 -7.16 -7.45
N ASP A 70 -15.69 -8.23 -7.64
CA ASP A 70 -15.26 -9.64 -7.52
C ASP A 70 -14.74 -10.05 -6.12
N ILE A 71 -15.11 -9.30 -5.06
CA ILE A 71 -14.78 -9.64 -3.67
C ILE A 71 -15.78 -10.67 -3.09
N GLY A 72 -17.01 -10.67 -3.62
CA GLY A 72 -18.07 -11.60 -3.27
C GLY A 72 -18.86 -11.18 -2.02
N VAL A 73 -20.09 -11.70 -1.93
CA VAL A 73 -21.07 -11.33 -0.89
C VAL A 73 -20.56 -11.63 0.51
N GLN A 74 -20.04 -12.84 0.76
CA GLN A 74 -19.59 -13.26 2.09
C GLN A 74 -18.45 -12.42 2.67
N THR A 75 -17.67 -11.75 1.82
CA THR A 75 -16.57 -10.91 2.24
C THR A 75 -17.00 -9.44 2.41
N ALA A 76 -18.10 -9.05 1.76
CA ALA A 76 -18.61 -7.69 1.71
C ALA A 76 -19.66 -7.38 2.78
N THR A 77 -20.41 -8.39 3.24
CA THR A 77 -21.46 -8.29 4.27
C THR A 77 -20.93 -8.57 5.69
#